data_AF-A0A9P9I796-F1
#
_entry.id   AF-A0A9P9I796-F1
#
_cell.length_a   1.000
_cell.length_b   1.000
_cell.length_c   1.000
_cell.angle_alpha   90.00
_cell.angle_beta   90.00
_cell.angle_gamma   90.00
#
_symmetry.space_group_name_H-M   'P 1'
#
loop_
_entity.id
_entity.type
_entity.pdbx_description
1 polymer ?
#
loop_
_entity_poly.entity_id
_entity_poly.type
_entity_poly.pdbx_seq_one_letter_code
_entity_poly.pdbx_strand_id
1 'polypeptide(L)' 'TTTITEGASSTLELATPLCTTAVPGEFGYVPPGACNANYGFYPSWQWNLAFAVAFGITTFVHIVQAWRFKK' A
#
# COMPACT_ATOMS: atom_id res chain seq x y z
N THR A 1 25.46 53.37 2.60
CA THR A 1 25.27 52.14 1.82
C THR A 1 25.71 50.97 2.68
N THR A 2 24.77 50.17 3.17
CA THR A 2 25.06 48.95 3.92
C THR A 2 24.13 47.87 3.39
N THR A 3 24.67 47.00 2.54
CA THR A 3 23.95 45.88 1.93
C THR A 3 24.03 44.70 2.87
N ILE A 4 22.89 44.29 3.43
CA ILE A 4 22.80 43.09 4.26
C ILE A 4 22.41 41.95 3.33
N THR A 5 23.36 41.06 3.04
CA THR A 5 23.12 39.83 2.29
C THR A 5 22.35 38.87 3.19
N GLU A 6 21.04 38.75 2.94
CA GLU A 6 20.16 37.79 3.60
C GLU A 6 20.44 36.41 3.02
N GLY A 7 21.14 35.58 3.80
CA GLY A 7 21.37 34.17 3.47
C GLY A 7 20.03 33.45 3.48
N ALA A 8 19.56 33.03 2.30
CA ALA A 8 18.37 32.22 2.15
C ALA A 8 18.54 30.91 2.95
N SER A 9 17.90 30.86 4.12
CA SER A 9 17.69 29.59 4.83
C SER A 9 16.58 28.87 4.09
N SER A 10 16.95 27.93 3.22
CA SER A 10 15.99 27.03 2.60
C SER A 10 15.49 26.07 3.67
N THR A 11 14.39 26.41 4.33
CA THR A 11 13.58 25.46 5.08
C THR A 11 13.11 24.40 4.09
N LEU A 12 13.67 23.20 4.20
CA LEU A 12 13.08 22.02 3.59
C LEU A 12 11.78 21.75 4.35
N GLU A 13 10.68 22.37 3.93
CA GLU A 13 9.36 21.92 4.33
C GLU A 13 9.18 20.52 3.76
N LEU A 14 9.43 19.51 4.59
CA LEU A 14 8.95 18.17 4.34
C LEU A 14 7.43 18.26 4.45
N ALA A 15 6.78 18.56 3.32
CA ALA A 15 5.33 18.55 3.21
C ALA A 15 4.88 17.13 3.58
N THR A 16 4.51 16.95 4.85
CA THR A 16 3.81 15.74 5.27
C THR A 16 2.45 15.85 4.62
N PRO A 17 2.07 14.92 3.73
CA PRO A 17 0.76 14.99 3.10
C PRO A 17 -0.28 15.00 4.23
N LEU A 18 -1.00 16.12 4.35
CA LEU A 18 -2.01 16.28 5.38
C LEU A 18 -3.19 15.39 4.99
N CYS A 19 -3.27 14.22 5.62
CA CYS A 19 -4.40 13.32 5.46
C CYS A 19 -5.41 13.57 6.57
N THR A 20 -6.69 13.36 6.28
CA THR A 20 -7.75 13.35 7.29
C THR A 20 -8.10 11.92 7.67
N THR A 21 -8.31 11.66 8.96
CA THR A 21 -8.79 10.36 9.41
C THR A 21 -10.26 10.21 9.03
N ALA A 22 -10.56 9.21 8.21
CA ALA A 22 -11.93 8.82 7.90
C ALA A 22 -12.36 7.62 8.75
N VAL A 23 -13.66 7.50 8.98
CA VAL A 23 -14.24 6.30 9.61
C VAL A 23 -14.15 5.13 8.62
N PRO A 24 -13.52 4.00 9.00
CA PRO A 24 -13.43 2.85 8.10
C PRO A 24 -14.80 2.25 7.78
N GLY A 25 -14.99 1.89 6.52
CA GLY A 25 -16.14 1.10 6.04
C GLY A 25 -15.97 -0.40 6.28
N GLU A 26 -16.77 -1.22 5.59
CA GLU A 26 -16.64 -2.67 5.67
C GLU A 26 -15.24 -3.12 5.24
N PHE A 27 -14.74 -4.16 5.91
CA PHE A 27 -13.39 -4.68 5.70
C PHE A 27 -12.28 -3.63 5.83
N GLY A 28 -12.55 -2.50 6.49
CA GLY A 28 -11.57 -1.44 6.74
C GLY A 28 -11.33 -0.51 5.55
N TYR A 29 -12.25 -0.45 4.57
CA TYR A 29 -12.12 0.47 3.44
C TYR A 29 -12.08 1.93 3.92
N VAL A 30 -11.12 2.70 3.39
CA VAL A 30 -10.96 4.13 3.63
C VAL A 30 -10.80 4.82 2.27
N PRO A 31 -11.49 5.96 2.01
CA PRO A 31 -11.40 6.64 0.73
C PRO A 31 -9.96 7.05 0.35
N PRO A 32 -9.62 7.09 -0.96
CA PRO A 32 -8.33 7.59 -1.41
C PRO A 32 -8.06 9.00 -0.88
N GLY A 33 -6.88 9.21 -0.29
CA GLY A 33 -6.47 10.49 0.28
C GLY A 33 -6.73 10.66 1.78
N ALA A 34 -7.51 9.77 2.41
CA ALA A 34 -7.58 9.71 3.87
C ALA A 34 -6.40 8.93 4.46
N CYS A 35 -6.14 9.13 5.76
CA CYS A 35 -5.08 8.41 6.45
C CYS A 35 -5.37 6.90 6.45
N ASN A 36 -4.33 6.07 6.28
CA ASN A 36 -4.45 4.61 6.23
C ASN A 36 -5.28 4.08 5.03
N ALA A 37 -5.37 4.83 3.93
CA ALA A 37 -5.92 4.36 2.66
C ALA A 37 -4.96 3.40 1.93
N ASN A 38 -4.84 2.16 2.41
CA ASN A 38 -3.92 1.14 1.88
C ASN A 38 -4.32 0.60 0.49
N TYR A 39 -5.60 0.70 0.14
CA TYR A 39 -6.16 0.19 -1.11
C TYR A 39 -7.22 1.15 -1.65
N GLY A 40 -7.17 1.42 -2.95
CA GLY A 40 -8.11 2.31 -3.65
C GLY A 40 -9.41 1.64 -4.08
N PHE A 41 -9.70 0.44 -3.58
CA PHE A 41 -10.87 -0.36 -3.95
C PHE A 41 -11.53 -0.92 -2.69
N TYR A 42 -12.81 -1.26 -2.79
CA TYR A 42 -13.53 -1.92 -1.70
C TYR A 42 -13.10 -3.39 -1.62
N PRO A 43 -12.56 -3.87 -0.48
CA PRO A 43 -12.15 -5.25 -0.35
C PRO A 43 -13.35 -6.18 -0.56
N SER A 44 -13.17 -7.25 -1.33
CA SER A 44 -14.21 -8.27 -1.53
C SER A 44 -13.69 -9.63 -1.09
N TRP A 45 -14.39 -10.25 -0.15
CA TRP A 45 -13.98 -11.54 0.41
C TRP A 45 -13.91 -12.63 -0.65
N GLN A 46 -14.88 -12.66 -1.56
CA GLN A 46 -15.05 -13.71 -2.56
C GLN A 46 -13.88 -13.72 -3.55
N TRP A 47 -13.49 -12.56 -4.07
CA TRP A 47 -12.38 -12.46 -5.02
C TRP A 47 -11.05 -12.72 -4.33
N ASN A 48 -10.84 -12.16 -3.13
CA ASN A 48 -9.63 -12.42 -2.35
C ASN A 48 -9.44 -13.92 -2.06
N LEU A 49 -10.53 -14.62 -1.71
CA LEU A 49 -10.51 -16.06 -1.48
C LEU A 49 -10.21 -16.85 -2.77
N ALA A 50 -10.82 -16.47 -3.90
CA ALA A 50 -10.55 -17.11 -5.18
C ALA A 50 -9.07 -17.01 -5.58
N PHE A 51 -8.47 -15.82 -5.41
CA PHE A 51 -7.04 -15.61 -5.65
C PHE A 51 -6.17 -16.43 -4.70
N ALA A 52 -6.52 -16.46 -3.40
CA ALA A 52 -5.78 -17.25 -2.40
C ALA A 52 -5.81 -18.76 -2.72
N VAL A 53 -6.96 -19.29 -3.11
CA VAL A 53 -7.12 -20.70 -3.52
C VAL A 53 -6.30 -20.99 -4.77
N ALA A 54 -6.39 -20.12 -5.80
CA ALA A 54 -5.62 -20.29 -7.03
C ALA A 54 -4.10 -20.29 -6.75
N PHE A 55 -3.62 -19.34 -5.93
CA PHE A 55 -2.23 -19.28 -5.49
C PHE A 55 -1.80 -20.51 -4.69
N GLY A 56 -2.67 -21.01 -3.80
CA GLY A 56 -2.40 -22.21 -3.02
C GLY A 56 -2.25 -23.46 -3.90
N ILE A 57 -3.14 -23.62 -4.89
CA ILE A 57 -3.09 -24.73 -5.85
C ILE A 57 -1.82 -24.65 -6.69
N THR A 58 -1.49 -23.50 -7.26
CA THR A 58 -0.29 -23.36 -8.11
C THR A 58 0.99 -23.58 -7.31
N THR A 59 1.06 -23.05 -6.09
CA THR A 59 2.18 -23.28 -5.17
C THR A 59 2.32 -24.75 -4.83
N PHE A 60 1.23 -25.45 -4.51
CA PHE A 60 1.24 -26.89 -4.24
C PHE A 60 1.74 -27.69 -5.45
N VAL A 61 1.25 -27.36 -6.65
CA VAL A 61 1.72 -28.00 -7.89
C VAL A 61 3.22 -27.80 -8.08
N HIS A 62 3.73 -26.59 -7.85
CA HIS A 62 5.17 -26.32 -7.94
C HIS A 62 5.99 -27.06 -6.88
N ILE A 63 5.50 -27.18 -5.65
CA ILE A 63 6.14 -28.01 -4.61
C ILE A 63 6.21 -29.46 -5.08
N VAL A 64 5.09 -30.03 -5.55
CA VAL A 64 5.08 -31.41 -6.06
C VAL A 64 6.04 -31.57 -7.23
N GLN A 65 6.09 -30.60 -8.14
CA GLN A 65 7.05 -30.59 -9.24
C GLN A 65 8.50 -30.59 -8.74
N ALA A 66 8.85 -29.72 -7.79
CA ALA A 66 10.19 -29.65 -7.21
C ALA A 66 10.60 -30.99 -6.58
N TRP A 67 9.69 -31.63 -5.83
CA TRP A 67 9.94 -32.92 -5.19
C TRP A 67 10.04 -34.09 -6.19
N ARG A 68 9.15 -34.15 -7.18
CA ARG A 68 9.08 -35.25 -8.16
C ARG A 68 10.18 -35.17 -9.20
N PHE A 69 10.46 -33.98 -9.71
CA PHE A 69 11.41 -33.78 -10.80
C PHE A 69 12.83 -33.45 -10.33
N LYS A 70 13.04 -33.21 -9.02
CA LYS A 70 14.35 -32.90 -8.42
C LYS A 70 15.13 -31.81 -9.19
N LYS A 71 14.40 -30.85 -9.75
CA LYS A 71 14.98 -29.66 -10.39
C LYS A 71 15.18 -28.57 -9.36
#